data_AF-A0A9D4MHG3-F1
#
_entry.id   AF-A0A9D4MHG3-F1
#
_cell.length_a   1.000
_cell.length_b   1.000
_cell.length_c   1.000
_cell.angle_alpha   90.00
_cell.angle_beta   90.00
_cell.angle_gamma   90.00
#
_symmetry.space_group_name_H-M   'P 1'
#
loop_
_entity.id
_entity.type
_entity.pdbx_description
1 polymer ?
#
loop_
_entity_poly.entity_id
_entity_poly.type
_entity_poly.pdbx_seq_one_letter_code
_entity_poly.pdbx_strand_id
1 'polypeptide(L)'
;MEPSDFSDVSRAVIECKTFCEANNISDPTNILKIFKGLMVTGRPLDLDETSLTTGISGETNFIMIDRNDVIRTSFDEINDIPDLRKCLEVQFYGEVSITYNLLS
;
A
#
# COMPACT_ATOMS: atom_id res chain seq x y z
N MET A 1 5.55 -4.58 -25.09
CA MET A 1 4.55 -4.20 -24.08
C MET A 1 5.11 -2.93 -23.44
N GLU A 2 4.55 -1.77 -23.78
CA GLU A 2 4.89 -0.51 -23.11
C GLU A 2 4.47 -0.63 -21.63
N PRO A 3 5.25 -0.15 -20.65
CA PRO A 3 4.97 -0.39 -19.25
C PRO A 3 3.78 0.49 -18.82
N SER A 4 2.61 -0.13 -18.66
CA SER A 4 1.37 0.50 -18.18
C SER A 4 1.57 1.28 -16.88
N ASP A 5 2.49 0.85 -16.02
CA ASP A 5 2.70 1.39 -14.68
C ASP A 5 3.19 2.85 -14.66
N PHE A 6 4.06 3.25 -15.60
CA PHE A 6 4.53 4.63 -15.66
C PHE A 6 3.42 5.59 -16.08
N SER A 7 2.46 5.11 -16.88
CA SER A 7 1.30 5.91 -17.29
C SER A 7 0.35 6.16 -16.12
N ASP A 8 0.19 5.19 -15.23
CA ASP A 8 -0.68 5.28 -14.06
C ASP A 8 -0.10 6.19 -12.98
N VAL A 9 1.20 6.09 -12.69
CA VAL A 9 1.88 7.02 -11.77
C VAL A 9 1.77 8.44 -12.29
N SER A 10 2.07 8.67 -13.58
CA SER A 10 2.00 10.00 -14.18
C SER A 10 0.58 10.58 -14.10
N ARG A 11 -0.44 9.77 -14.37
CA ARG A 11 -1.85 10.14 -14.23
C ARG A 11 -2.19 10.51 -12.79
N ALA A 12 -1.81 9.68 -11.81
CA ALA A 12 -2.06 9.95 -10.40
C ALA A 12 -1.38 11.23 -9.92
N VAL A 13 -0.16 11.53 -10.40
CA VAL A 13 0.55 12.79 -10.09
C VAL A 13 -0.22 13.99 -10.64
N ILE A 14 -0.68 13.94 -11.90
CA ILE A 14 -1.44 15.02 -12.53
C ILE A 14 -2.77 15.25 -11.79
N GLU A 15 -3.48 14.18 -11.47
CA GLU A 15 -4.75 14.23 -10.74
C GLU A 15 -4.56 14.79 -9.33
N CYS A 16 -3.55 14.30 -8.59
CA CYS A 16 -3.21 14.81 -7.26
C CYS A 16 -2.87 16.30 -7.31
N LYS A 17 -2.02 16.72 -8.25
CA LYS A 17 -1.61 18.11 -8.39
C LYS A 17 -2.83 19.01 -8.66
N THR A 18 -3.66 18.62 -9.63
CA THR A 18 -4.87 19.38 -10.01
C THR A 18 -5.82 19.52 -8.82
N PHE A 19 -6.04 18.44 -8.07
CA PHE A 19 -6.89 18.47 -6.88
C PHE A 19 -6.31 19.38 -5.78
N CYS A 20 -5.00 19.31 -5.55
CA CYS A 20 -4.34 20.13 -4.52
C CYS A 20 -4.38 21.62 -4.87
N GLU A 21 -4.12 21.99 -6.12
CA GLU A 21 -4.20 23.37 -6.60
C GLU A 21 -5.63 23.92 -6.47
N ALA A 22 -6.65 23.14 -6.86
CA ALA A 22 -8.05 23.53 -6.76
C ALA A 22 -8.52 23.75 -5.31
N ASN A 23 -7.94 23.04 -4.35
CA ASN A 23 -8.32 23.09 -2.93
C ASN A 23 -7.32 23.87 -2.05
N ASN A 24 -6.33 24.55 -2.65
CA ASN A 24 -5.25 25.27 -1.93
C ASN A 24 -4.50 24.39 -0.91
N ILE A 25 -4.32 23.11 -1.23
CA ILE A 25 -3.60 22.16 -0.38
C ILE A 25 -2.11 22.25 -0.71
N SER A 26 -1.31 22.70 0.26
CA SER A 26 0.15 22.84 0.15
C SER A 26 0.91 22.06 1.21
N ASP A 27 0.21 21.54 2.23
CA ASP A 27 0.82 20.70 3.26
C ASP A 27 1.28 19.35 2.65
N PRO A 28 2.57 19.00 2.76
CA PRO A 28 3.11 17.77 2.16
C PRO A 28 2.43 16.50 2.66
N THR A 29 2.01 16.46 3.92
CA THR A 29 1.36 15.28 4.51
C THR A 29 0.00 15.03 3.86
N ASN A 30 -0.79 16.09 3.69
CA ASN A 30 -2.08 16.01 3.00
C ASN A 30 -1.94 15.63 1.52
N ILE A 31 -0.92 16.18 0.84
CA ILE A 31 -0.61 15.81 -0.55
C ILE A 31 -0.30 14.31 -0.67
N LEU A 32 0.53 13.78 0.23
CA LEU A 32 0.86 12.35 0.24
C LEU A 32 -0.36 11.46 0.53
N LYS A 33 -1.26 11.88 1.43
CA LYS A 33 -2.52 11.15 1.69
C LYS A 33 -3.40 11.09 0.44
N ILE A 34 -3.50 12.19 -0.29
CA ILE A 34 -4.28 12.25 -1.55
C ILE A 34 -3.65 11.34 -2.60
N PHE A 35 -2.35 11.51 -2.86
CA PHE A 35 -1.62 10.70 -3.84
C PHE A 35 -1.73 9.20 -3.54
N LYS A 36 -1.61 8.84 -2.27
CA LYS A 36 -1.80 7.47 -1.79
C LYS A 36 -3.20 6.93 -2.14
N GLY A 37 -4.25 7.71 -1.93
CA GLY A 37 -5.63 7.31 -2.29
C GLY A 37 -5.83 7.10 -3.80
N LEU A 38 -5.03 7.78 -4.63
CA LEU A 38 -5.03 7.58 -6.09
C LEU A 38 -4.23 6.37 -6.54
N MET A 39 -3.24 5.95 -5.74
CA MET A 39 -2.29 4.90 -6.07
C MET A 39 -2.66 3.54 -5.46
N VAL A 40 -2.95 3.48 -4.16
CA VAL A 40 -3.18 2.20 -3.47
C VAL A 40 -4.53 1.62 -3.83
N THR A 41 -4.56 0.34 -4.16
CA THR A 41 -5.77 -0.43 -4.43
C THR A 41 -5.95 -1.56 -3.41
N GLY A 42 -7.14 -2.15 -3.36
CA GLY A 42 -7.43 -3.25 -2.44
C GLY A 42 -7.47 -2.78 -0.99
N ARG A 43 -6.80 -3.52 -0.10
CA ARG A 43 -6.77 -3.21 1.34
C ARG A 43 -6.09 -1.85 1.59
N PRO A 44 -6.67 -0.95 2.41
CA PRO A 44 -6.03 0.30 2.79
C PRO A 44 -4.64 0.08 3.42
N LEU A 45 -3.68 0.94 3.08
CA LEU A 45 -2.33 0.87 3.63
C LEU A 45 -2.19 1.60 4.98
N ASP A 46 -2.98 2.66 5.23
CA ASP A 46 -3.07 3.26 6.57
C ASP A 46 -4.21 2.60 7.33
N LEU A 47 -3.96 2.27 8.59
CA LEU A 47 -4.98 1.84 9.53
C LEU A 47 -5.34 3.04 10.40
N ASP A 48 -6.57 3.53 10.27
CA ASP A 48 -7.12 4.54 11.15
C ASP A 48 -7.90 3.90 12.31
N GLU A 49 -8.35 4.70 13.28
CA GLU A 49 -9.16 4.20 14.40
C GLU A 49 -10.43 3.50 13.91
N THR A 50 -11.00 3.94 12.80
CA THR A 50 -12.14 3.29 12.14
C THR A 50 -11.79 1.87 11.71
N SER A 51 -10.63 1.68 11.08
CA SER A 51 -10.13 0.38 10.61
C SER A 51 -9.99 -0.65 11.73
N LEU A 52 -9.69 -0.19 12.96
CA LEU A 52 -9.59 -1.06 14.15
C LEU A 52 -10.96 -1.56 14.63
N THR A 53 -12.02 -0.79 14.41
CA THR A 53 -13.37 -1.10 14.91
C THR A 53 -14.23 -1.84 13.90
N THR A 54 -14.09 -1.53 12.60
CA THR A 54 -14.90 -2.14 11.54
C THR A 54 -14.25 -3.37 10.91
N GLY A 55 -12.99 -3.64 11.25
CA GLY A 55 -12.15 -4.60 10.56
C GLY A 55 -11.64 -4.05 9.23
N ILE A 56 -10.53 -4.62 8.78
CA ILE A 56 -9.85 -4.22 7.55
C ILE A 56 -10.18 -5.27 6.48
N SER A 57 -10.69 -4.82 5.34
CA SER A 57 -11.08 -5.69 4.23
C SER A 57 -10.46 -5.20 2.93
N GLY A 58 -10.32 -6.10 1.96
CA GLY A 58 -9.74 -5.83 0.66
C GLY A 58 -8.64 -6.84 0.30
N GLU A 59 -8.41 -7.00 -1.00
CA GLU A 59 -7.37 -7.88 -1.52
C GLU A 59 -5.97 -7.32 -1.23
N THR A 60 -5.03 -8.22 -0.97
CA THR A 60 -3.61 -7.93 -0.71
C THR A 60 -2.72 -8.80 -1.58
N ASN A 61 -1.50 -8.32 -1.81
CA ASN A 61 -0.42 -9.15 -2.32
C ASN A 61 0.25 -9.84 -1.13
N PHE A 62 -0.01 -11.13 -0.96
CA PHE A 62 0.65 -11.92 0.05
C PHE A 62 2.10 -12.21 -0.34
N ILE A 63 3.05 -11.95 0.56
CA ILE A 63 4.45 -12.34 0.41
C ILE A 63 4.96 -13.04 1.67
N MET A 64 5.82 -14.04 1.47
CA MET A 64 6.46 -14.77 2.56
C MET A 64 7.97 -14.55 2.54
N ILE A 65 8.53 -14.06 3.65
CA ILE A 65 9.93 -13.61 3.69
C ILE A 65 10.73 -14.21 4.84
N ASP A 66 12.04 -14.35 4.67
CA ASP A 66 12.94 -14.80 5.73
C ASP A 66 13.38 -13.59 6.57
N ARG A 67 13.17 -13.64 7.88
CA ARG A 67 13.61 -12.58 8.81
C ARG A 67 15.12 -12.35 8.76
N ASN A 68 15.91 -13.38 8.47
CA ASN A 68 17.37 -13.28 8.42
C ASN A 68 17.87 -12.78 7.06
N ASP A 69 17.00 -12.69 6.04
CA ASP A 69 17.36 -12.31 4.67
C ASP A 69 16.26 -11.49 3.99
N VAL A 70 15.72 -10.53 4.74
CA VAL A 70 14.52 -9.75 4.39
C VAL A 70 14.61 -9.17 2.99
N ILE A 71 15.72 -8.51 2.64
CA ILE A 71 15.85 -7.79 1.37
C ILE A 71 15.78 -8.76 0.20
N ARG A 72 16.61 -9.82 0.21
CA ARG A 72 16.67 -10.76 -0.91
C ARG A 72 15.34 -11.49 -1.08
N THR A 73 14.81 -12.09 -0.01
CA THR A 73 13.56 -12.85 -0.12
C THR A 73 12.36 -11.98 -0.42
N SER A 74 12.35 -10.71 0.01
CA SER A 74 11.29 -9.77 -0.40
C SER A 74 11.33 -9.50 -1.89
N PHE A 75 12.52 -9.26 -2.47
CA PHE A 75 12.61 -9.02 -3.91
C PHE A 75 12.27 -10.27 -4.72
N ASP A 76 12.68 -11.46 -4.27
CA ASP A 76 12.30 -12.73 -4.90
C ASP A 76 10.77 -12.84 -5.02
N GLU A 77 10.03 -12.52 -3.96
CA GLU A 77 8.56 -12.56 -3.96
C GLU A 77 7.92 -11.39 -4.73
N ILE A 78 8.44 -10.16 -4.57
CA ILE A 78 7.87 -8.94 -5.17
C ILE A 78 7.98 -8.95 -6.69
N ASN A 79 9.05 -9.53 -7.25
CA ASN A 79 9.28 -9.57 -8.69
C ASN A 79 8.19 -10.34 -9.45
N ASP A 80 7.51 -11.27 -8.79
CA ASP A 80 6.45 -12.08 -9.37
C ASP A 80 5.05 -11.46 -9.17
N ILE A 81 4.94 -10.31 -8.51
CA ILE A 81 3.67 -9.62 -8.27
C ILE A 81 3.23 -8.87 -9.54
N PRO A 82 2.03 -9.15 -10.09
CA PRO A 82 1.55 -8.50 -11.30
C PRO A 82 1.05 -7.06 -11.09
N ASP A 83 0.56 -6.73 -9.89
CA ASP A 83 0.03 -5.40 -9.55
C ASP A 83 0.59 -4.95 -8.21
N LEU A 84 1.62 -4.11 -8.23
CA LEU A 84 2.27 -3.57 -7.04
C LEU A 84 1.45 -2.49 -6.32
N ARG A 85 0.27 -2.13 -6.83
CA ARG A 85 -0.61 -1.11 -6.22
C ARG A 85 -1.45 -1.69 -5.08
N LYS A 86 -1.65 -3.00 -5.04
CA LYS A 86 -2.30 -3.66 -3.89
C LYS A 86 -1.36 -3.68 -2.70
N CYS A 87 -1.92 -3.45 -1.52
CA CYS A 87 -1.19 -3.50 -0.26
C CYS A 87 -0.51 -4.86 -0.05
N LEU A 88 0.76 -4.85 0.38
CA LEU A 88 1.49 -6.08 0.72
C LEU A 88 1.00 -6.63 2.07
N GLU A 89 0.75 -7.93 2.12
CA GLU A 89 0.60 -8.69 3.35
C GLU A 89 1.83 -9.54 3.56
N VAL A 90 2.65 -9.15 4.54
CA VAL A 90 3.94 -9.77 4.79
C VAL A 90 3.83 -10.78 5.92
N GLN A 91 4.27 -12.01 5.68
CA GLN A 91 4.48 -13.01 6.72
C GLN A 91 5.92 -13.49 6.73
N PHE A 92 6.42 -13.83 7.93
CA PHE A 92 7.77 -14.36 8.10
C PHE A 92 7.73 -15.89 8.16
N TYR A 93 8.63 -16.55 7.43
CA TYR A 93 8.70 -18.02 7.44
C TYR A 93 8.88 -18.56 8.86
N GLY A 94 8.03 -19.52 9.25
CA GLY A 94 8.12 -20.20 10.54
C GLY A 94 7.68 -19.34 11.74
N GLU A 95 7.10 -18.17 11.50
CA GLU A 95 6.60 -17.29 12.55
C GLU A 95 5.08 -17.20 12.54
N VAL A 96 4.50 -17.16 13.73
CA VAL A 96 3.06 -16.93 13.90
C VAL A 96 2.84 -15.44 14.12
N SER A 97 2.19 -14.79 13.16
CA SER A 97 1.73 -13.42 13.34
C SER A 97 0.69 -13.38 14.46
N ILE A 98 1.03 -12.76 15.58
CA ILE A 98 0.07 -12.41 16.63
C ILE A 98 -0.50 -11.04 16.25
N THR A 99 -1.59 -11.04 15.49
CA THR A 99 -2.38 -9.81 15.33
C THR A 99 -2.97 -9.48 16.69
N TYR A 100 -2.42 -8.48 17.38
CA TYR A 100 -3.08 -7.92 18.56
C TYR A 100 -4.41 -7.33 18.08
N ASN A 101 -5.50 -8.07 18.24
CA ASN A 101 -6.83 -7.49 18.19
C ASN A 101 -6.85 -6.41 19.27
N LEU A 102 -6.84 -5.13 18.89
CA LEU A 102 -6.97 -3.99 19.79
C LEU A 102 -8.41 -3.84 20.32
N LEU A 103 -9.09 -4.96 20.56
CA LEU A 103 -10.39 -5.03 21.21
C LEU A 103 -10.23 -5.80 22.52
N SER A 104 -9.72 -5.09 23.52
CA SER A 104 -9.92 -5.37 24.94
C SER A 104 -10.67 -4.22 25.58
#